data_AF-A0A523FWW0-F1
#
_entry.id   AF-A0A523FWW0-F1
#
_cell.length_a   1.000
_cell.length_b   1.000
_cell.length_c   1.000
_cell.angle_alpha   90.00
_cell.angle_beta   90.00
_cell.angle_gamma   90.00
#
_symmetry.space_group_name_H-M   'P 1'
#
loop_
_entity.id
_entity.type
_entity.pdbx_description
1 polymer ?
#
loop_
_entity_poly.entity_id
_entity_poly.type
_entity_poly.pdbx_seq_one_letter_code
_entity_poly.pdbx_strand_id
1 'polypeptide(L)'
;MGSLLLLLIYAILIVTIPVGTIILSRVLGQKSPNPSKDEPYESGIPVTDSARLRFPSGFYLVAMFFVIFDLEVVFIFSWAVAFRDVGWAGYFTVLVFVLILAV
;
A
#
# COMPACT_ATOMS: atom_id res chain seq x y z
N MET A 1 0.18 2.42 -28.34
CA MET A 1 -1.26 2.28 -28.03
C MET A 1 -1.64 0.89 -27.54
N GLY A 2 -1.20 -0.19 -28.20
CA GLY A 2 -1.56 -1.56 -27.80
C GLY A 2 -1.07 -1.99 -26.40
N SER A 3 0.13 -1.56 -25.97
CA SER A 3 0.69 -1.90 -24.65
C SER A 3 -0.12 -1.32 -23.47
N LEU A 4 -0.60 -0.07 -23.58
CA LEU A 4 -1.45 0.54 -22.56
C LEU A 4 -2.81 -0.14 -22.47
N LEU A 5 -3.38 -0.54 -23.61
CA LEU A 5 -4.63 -1.29 -23.65
C LEU A 5 -4.48 -2.66 -22.97
N LEU A 6 -3.36 -3.36 -23.19
CA LEU A 6 -3.05 -4.62 -22.50
C LEU A 6 -2.92 -4.44 -20.98
N LEU A 7 -2.27 -3.37 -20.54
CA LEU A 7 -2.17 -3.03 -19.11
C LEU A 7 -3.54 -2.76 -18.47
N LEU A 8 -4.41 -2.03 -19.18
CA LEU A 8 -5.78 -1.77 -18.69
C LEU A 8 -6.60 -3.06 -18.58
N ILE A 9 -6.55 -3.93 -19.59
CA ILE A 9 -7.23 -5.23 -19.55
C ILE A 9 -6.71 -6.07 -18.39
N TYR A 10 -5.39 -6.10 -18.18
CA TYR A 10 -4.78 -6.82 -17.08
C TYR A 10 -5.20 -6.27 -15.72
N ALA A 11 -5.20 -4.95 -15.54
CA ALA A 11 -5.66 -4.30 -14.31
C ALA A 11 -7.13 -4.61 -14.00
N ILE A 12 -8.00 -4.59 -15.02
CA ILE A 12 -9.41 -4.97 -14.88
C ILE A 12 -9.51 -6.43 -14.43
N LEU A 13 -8.78 -7.34 -15.07
CA LEU A 13 -8.83 -8.76 -14.73
C LEU A 13 -8.39 -9.02 -13.28
N ILE A 14 -7.34 -8.35 -12.81
CA ILE A 14 -6.86 -8.45 -11.42
C ILE A 14 -7.93 -8.04 -10.42
N VAL A 15 -8.76 -7.06 -10.74
CA VAL A 15 -9.83 -6.61 -9.84
C VAL A 15 -11.07 -7.52 -9.97
N THR A 16 -11.45 -7.88 -11.18
CA THR A 16 -12.66 -8.67 -11.45
C THR A 16 -12.58 -10.07 -10.86
N ILE A 17 -11.42 -10.73 -10.85
CA ILE A 17 -11.30 -12.10 -10.32
C ILE A 17 -11.57 -12.15 -8.80
N PRO A 18 -10.86 -11.39 -7.92
CA PRO A 18 -11.16 -11.34 -6.49
C PRO A 18 -12.58 -10.87 -6.18
N VAL A 19 -13.05 -9.82 -6.86
CA VAL A 19 -14.43 -9.32 -6.66
C VAL A 19 -15.45 -10.39 -7.05
N GLY A 20 -15.25 -11.06 -8.19
CA GLY A 20 -16.11 -12.15 -8.65
C GLY A 20 -16.12 -13.33 -7.69
N THR A 21 -14.96 -13.72 -7.16
CA THR A 21 -14.88 -14.82 -6.16
C THR A 21 -15.55 -14.46 -4.84
N ILE A 22 -15.42 -13.22 -4.36
CA ILE A 22 -16.13 -12.74 -3.16
C ILE A 22 -17.66 -12.76 -3.39
N ILE A 23 -18.13 -12.27 -4.55
CA ILE A 23 -19.56 -12.29 -4.89
C ILE A 23 -20.07 -13.74 -4.98
N LEU A 24 -19.33 -14.60 -5.68
CA LEU A 24 -19.71 -16.00 -5.85
C LEU A 24 -19.76 -16.72 -4.50
N SER A 25 -18.77 -16.50 -3.63
CA SER A 25 -18.75 -17.02 -2.26
C SER A 25 -19.97 -16.56 -1.45
N ARG A 26 -20.36 -15.29 -1.58
CA ARG A 26 -21.54 -14.73 -0.89
C ARG A 26 -22.88 -15.28 -1.42
N VAL A 27 -22.94 -15.62 -2.71
CA VAL A 27 -24.15 -16.18 -3.35
C VAL A 27 -24.28 -17.68 -3.07
N LEU A 28 -23.20 -18.44 -3.17
CA LEU A 28 -23.19 -19.89 -2.96
C LEU A 28 -23.11 -20.29 -1.48
N GLY A 29 -22.59 -19.42 -0.62
CA GLY A 29 -22.40 -19.71 0.81
C GLY A 29 -23.73 -19.86 1.57
N GLN A 30 -23.79 -20.88 2.44
CA GLN A 30 -24.94 -21.07 3.32
C GLN A 30 -25.04 -19.92 4.31
N LYS A 31 -26.15 -19.19 4.26
CA LYS A 31 -26.44 -18.10 5.19
C LYS A 31 -27.07 -18.67 6.45
N SER A 32 -26.37 -18.57 7.58
CA SER A 32 -26.90 -18.90 8.91
C SER A 32 -26.71 -17.67 9.81
N PRO A 33 -27.61 -16.67 9.68
CA PRO A 33 -27.55 -15.46 10.50
C PRO A 33 -27.75 -15.84 11.96
N ASN A 34 -26.78 -15.53 12.80
CA ASN A 34 -26.84 -15.72 14.24
C ASN A 34 -26.14 -14.51 14.86
N PRO A 35 -26.81 -13.72 15.72
CA PRO A 35 -26.21 -12.55 16.37
C PRO A 35 -24.86 -12.85 17.03
N SER A 36 -24.70 -14.04 17.62
CA SER A 36 -23.46 -14.46 18.29
C SER A 36 -22.28 -14.67 17.32
N LYS A 37 -22.55 -14.85 16.02
CA LYS A 37 -21.50 -14.97 14.98
C LYS A 37 -21.01 -13.61 14.50
N ASP A 38 -21.78 -12.56 14.72
CA ASP A 38 -21.47 -11.19 14.32
C ASP A 38 -20.81 -10.40 15.48
N GLU A 39 -20.66 -11.02 16.65
CA GLU A 39 -19.94 -10.45 17.79
C GLU A 39 -18.41 -10.55 17.60
N PRO A 40 -17.63 -9.52 17.99
CA PRO A 40 -16.18 -9.62 17.97
C PRO A 40 -15.68 -10.78 18.82
N TYR A 41 -14.64 -11.45 18.35
CA TYR A 41 -14.11 -12.62 19.02
C TYR A 41 -13.38 -12.25 20.32
N GLU A 42 -13.93 -12.68 21.45
CA GLU A 42 -13.28 -12.59 22.77
C GLU A 42 -13.62 -13.81 23.65
N SER A 43 -13.68 -15.01 23.05
CA SER A 43 -13.99 -16.28 23.73
C SER A 43 -15.27 -16.24 24.60
N GLY A 44 -16.30 -15.51 24.17
CA GLY A 44 -17.57 -15.36 24.89
C GLY A 44 -17.58 -14.31 25.99
N ILE A 45 -16.52 -13.50 26.11
CA ILE A 45 -16.48 -12.35 27.00
C ILE A 45 -17.08 -11.15 26.25
N PRO A 46 -18.06 -10.44 26.83
CA PRO A 46 -18.61 -9.25 26.19
C PRO A 46 -17.55 -8.13 26.16
N VAL A 47 -17.23 -7.67 24.96
CA VAL A 47 -16.30 -6.56 24.73
C VAL A 47 -16.85 -5.32 25.42
N THR A 48 -16.26 -4.97 26.56
CA THR A 48 -16.80 -3.96 27.47
C THR A 48 -16.15 -2.60 27.30
N ASP A 49 -14.99 -2.58 26.64
CA ASP A 49 -14.17 -1.37 26.47
C ASP A 49 -14.10 -0.92 25.01
N SER A 50 -13.83 0.36 24.81
CA SER A 50 -13.72 0.90 23.46
C SER A 50 -12.41 0.42 22.81
N ALA A 51 -12.47 -0.11 21.59
CA ALA A 51 -11.29 -0.47 20.79
C ALA A 51 -10.45 0.76 20.35
N ARG A 52 -10.71 1.95 20.90
CA ARG A 52 -10.04 3.21 20.58
C ARG A 52 -8.86 3.44 21.52
N LEU A 53 -7.95 2.46 21.55
CA LEU A 53 -6.67 2.64 22.24
C LEU A 53 -5.78 3.57 21.42
N ARG A 54 -4.98 4.38 22.10
CA ARG A 54 -3.91 5.13 21.45
C ARG A 54 -2.88 4.12 20.96
N PHE A 55 -2.86 3.89 19.65
CA PHE A 55 -1.82 3.09 19.02
C PHE A 55 -0.45 3.74 19.28
N PRO A 56 0.62 2.94 19.47
CA PRO A 56 1.97 3.47 19.60
C PRO A 56 2.30 4.43 18.46
N SER A 57 2.90 5.58 18.78
CA SER A 57 3.32 6.58 17.80
C SER A 57 4.37 6.07 16.81
N GLY A 58 5.01 4.93 17.10
CA GLY A 58 5.94 4.27 16.19
C GLY A 58 5.38 4.02 14.79
N PHE A 59 4.09 3.66 14.67
CA PHE A 59 3.46 3.48 13.35
C PHE A 59 3.39 4.78 12.55
N TYR A 60 3.17 5.91 13.22
CA TYR A 60 3.16 7.22 12.58
C TYR A 60 4.57 7.59 12.09
N LEU A 61 5.59 7.38 12.92
CA LEU A 61 6.98 7.66 12.52
C LEU A 61 7.37 6.82 11.30
N VAL A 62 7.06 5.51 11.31
CA VAL A 62 7.33 4.62 10.18
C VAL A 62 6.59 5.08 8.91
N ALA A 63 5.32 5.46 9.01
CA ALA A 63 4.55 5.96 7.86
C ALA A 63 5.10 7.29 7.33
N MET A 64 5.50 8.21 8.21
CA MET A 64 6.09 9.49 7.82
C MET A 64 7.44 9.28 7.11
N PHE A 65 8.31 8.44 7.66
CA PHE A 65 9.57 8.07 7.00
C PHE A 65 9.32 7.38 5.66
N PHE A 66 8.36 6.46 5.58
CA PHE A 66 8.00 5.81 4.33
C PHE A 66 7.64 6.81 3.23
N VAL A 67 6.81 7.82 3.54
CA VAL A 67 6.44 8.87 2.56
C VAL A 67 7.65 9.70 2.13
N ILE A 68 8.55 10.03 3.06
CA ILE A 68 9.78 10.80 2.75
C ILE A 68 10.72 9.98 1.86
N PHE A 69 10.98 8.72 2.22
CA PHE A 69 11.83 7.82 1.43
C PHE A 69 11.21 7.48 0.06
N ASP A 70 9.89 7.33 -0.03
CA ASP A 70 9.21 7.12 -1.31
C ASP A 70 9.38 8.34 -2.24
N LEU A 71 9.27 9.56 -1.70
CA LEU A 71 9.57 10.78 -2.44
C LEU A 71 11.03 10.85 -2.89
N GLU A 72 11.99 10.46 -2.05
CA GLU A 72 13.41 10.38 -2.42
C GLU A 72 13.63 9.47 -3.63
N VAL A 73 13.00 8.29 -3.64
CA VAL A 73 13.11 7.33 -4.75
C VAL A 73 12.58 7.90 -6.06
N VAL A 74 11.50 8.70 -6.04
CA VAL A 74 10.99 9.38 -7.25
C VAL A 74 12.03 10.32 -7.86
N PHE A 75 12.79 11.05 -7.04
CA PHE A 75 13.86 11.93 -7.51
C PHE A 75 15.05 11.13 -8.06
N ILE A 76 15.47 10.08 -7.36
CA ILE A 76 16.54 9.19 -7.83
C ILE A 76 16.15 8.53 -9.15
N PHE A 77 14.91 8.07 -9.30
CA PHE A 77 14.42 7.45 -10.54
C PHE A 77 14.43 8.45 -11.70
N SER A 78 13.98 9.68 -11.47
CA SER A 78 14.00 10.75 -12.47
C SER A 78 15.43 11.04 -12.98
N TRP A 79 16.40 11.06 -12.08
CA TRP A 79 17.82 11.16 -12.45
C TRP A 79 18.33 9.90 -13.15
N ALA A 80 17.96 8.70 -12.70
CA ALA A 80 18.42 7.43 -13.26
C ALA A 80 18.01 7.28 -14.73
N VAL A 81 16.80 7.74 -15.10
CA VAL A 81 16.32 7.76 -16.50
C VAL A 81 17.17 8.70 -17.35
N ALA A 82 17.62 9.83 -16.82
CA ALA A 82 18.40 10.84 -17.53
C ALA A 82 19.93 10.69 -17.32
N PHE A 83 20.41 9.63 -16.67
CA PHE A 83 21.79 9.50 -16.19
C PHE A 83 22.86 9.83 -17.25
N ARG A 84 22.64 9.38 -18.49
CA ARG A 84 23.56 9.61 -19.61
C ARG A 84 23.63 11.07 -20.05
N ASP A 85 22.53 11.81 -19.93
CA ASP A 85 22.41 13.19 -20.41
C ASP A 85 22.99 14.19 -19.39
N VAL A 86 22.84 13.92 -18.09
CA VAL A 86 23.35 14.80 -17.02
C VAL A 86 24.81 14.53 -16.62
N GLY A 87 25.36 13.36 -16.98
CA GLY A 87 26.78 13.03 -16.75
C GLY A 87 27.25 13.18 -15.30
N TRP A 88 28.52 13.53 -15.11
CA TRP A 88 29.15 13.66 -13.79
C TRP A 88 28.50 14.72 -12.90
N ALA A 89 28.01 15.82 -13.48
CA ALA A 89 27.33 16.88 -12.73
C ALA A 89 26.03 16.36 -12.09
N GLY A 90 25.23 15.58 -12.85
CA GLY A 90 24.05 14.92 -12.31
C GLY A 90 24.38 13.91 -11.22
N TYR A 91 25.44 13.12 -11.42
CA TYR A 91 25.88 12.13 -10.43
C TYR A 91 26.22 12.78 -9.08
N PHE A 92 27.02 13.84 -9.06
CA PHE A 92 27.35 14.53 -7.80
C PHE A 92 26.14 15.21 -7.16
N THR A 93 25.22 15.73 -7.97
CA THR A 93 23.97 16.34 -7.47
C THR A 93 23.12 15.32 -6.72
N VAL A 94 22.90 14.13 -7.30
CA VAL A 94 22.12 13.08 -6.64
C VAL A 94 22.87 12.45 -5.45
N LEU A 95 24.19 12.34 -5.53
CA LEU A 95 25.00 11.88 -4.40
C LEU A 95 24.83 12.79 -3.18
N VAL A 96 24.91 14.11 -3.38
CA VAL A 96 24.68 15.08 -2.30
C VAL A 96 23.24 15.02 -1.79
N PHE A 97 22.25 14.89 -2.69
CA PHE A 97 20.84 14.74 -2.32
C PHE A 97 20.59 13.55 -1.40
N VAL A 98 21.11 12.36 -1.75
CA VAL A 98 21.00 11.14 -0.92
C VAL A 98 21.69 11.32 0.43
N LEU A 99 22.89 11.93 0.46
CA LEU A 99 23.61 12.15 1.71
C LEU A 99 22.87 13.10 2.67
N ILE A 100 22.14 14.08 2.14
CA ILE A 100 21.34 15.00 2.97
C ILE A 100 20.13 14.29 3.57
N LEU A 101 19.45 13.42 2.82
CA LEU A 101 18.25 12.72 3.29
C LEU A 101 18.56 11.46 4.12
N ALA A 102 19.77 10.92 4.01
CA ALA A 102 20.23 9.80 4.82
C ALA A 102 20.50 10.17 6.29
N VAL A 103 20.56 11.47 6.62
CA VAL A 103 20.77 12.02 7.97
C VAL A 103 19.44 12.46 8.56
#